data_AF-A0A9E2R3T8-F1
#
_entry.id   AF-A0A9E2R3T8-F1
#
_cell.length_a   1.000
_cell.length_b   1.000
_cell.length_c   1.000
_cell.angle_alpha   90.00
_cell.angle_beta   90.00
_cell.angle_gamma   90.00
#
_symmetry.space_group_name_H-M   'P 1'
#
loop_
_entity.id
_entity.type
_entity.pdbx_description
1 polymer ?
#
loop_
_entity_poly.entity_id
_entity_poly.type
_entity_poly.pdbx_seq_one_letter_code
_entity_poly.pdbx_strand_id
1 'polypeptide(L)'
;MQTPSTAQIRTAIEVLKKFGEHVNHNAANLVVQLPDTHFGDHCAARVEVLKIEQVGRIQTLTAQLENWRDQLPQERRQCVSHHV
;
A
#
# COMPACT_ATOMS: atom_id res chain seq x y z
N MET A 1 -2.48 -22.55 -6.04
CA MET A 1 -2.03 -21.54 -5.05
C MET A 1 -3.03 -21.58 -3.90
N GLN A 2 -2.59 -21.60 -2.64
CA GLN A 2 -3.50 -21.69 -1.50
C GLN A 2 -4.18 -20.34 -1.26
N THR A 3 -5.50 -20.32 -1.04
CA THR A 3 -6.23 -19.08 -0.72
C THR A 3 -5.75 -18.53 0.63
N PRO A 4 -5.31 -17.27 0.71
CA PRO A 4 -4.86 -16.68 1.96
C PRO A 4 -6.02 -16.55 2.96
N SER A 5 -5.68 -16.67 4.24
CA SER A 5 -6.60 -16.44 5.35
C SER A 5 -6.90 -14.95 5.53
N THR A 6 -8.05 -14.64 6.14
CA THR A 6 -8.42 -13.27 6.53
C THR A 6 -7.34 -12.61 7.40
N ALA A 7 -6.66 -13.39 8.26
CA ALA A 7 -5.57 -12.89 9.09
C ALA A 7 -4.36 -12.46 8.24
N GLN A 8 -3.94 -13.28 7.28
CA GLN A 8 -2.85 -12.94 6.35
C GLN A 8 -3.17 -11.69 5.54
N ILE A 9 -4.41 -11.52 5.07
CA ILE A 9 -4.81 -10.31 4.34
C ILE A 9 -4.79 -9.07 5.23
N ARG A 10 -5.27 -9.17 6.49
CA ARG A 10 -5.18 -8.07 7.46
C ARG A 10 -3.74 -7.65 7.71
N THR A 11 -2.84 -8.61 7.93
CA THR A 11 -1.41 -8.33 8.11
C THR A 11 -0.82 -7.66 6.86
N ALA A 12 -1.15 -8.13 5.66
CA ALA A 12 -0.67 -7.49 4.43
C ALA A 12 -1.15 -6.03 4.29
N ILE A 13 -2.41 -5.75 4.65
CA ILE A 13 -2.96 -4.39 4.70
C ILE A 13 -2.17 -3.51 5.69
N GLU A 14 -1.89 -3.99 6.89
CA GLU A 14 -1.13 -3.24 7.90
C GLU A 14 0.30 -2.95 7.44
N VAL A 15 0.96 -3.94 6.83
CA VAL A 15 2.30 -3.79 6.26
C VAL A 15 2.31 -2.74 5.16
N LEU A 16 1.33 -2.76 4.24
CA LEU A 16 1.22 -1.76 3.17
C LEU A 16 0.99 -0.35 3.73
N LYS A 17 0.14 -0.19 4.75
CA LYS A 17 -0.08 1.10 5.42
C LYS A 17 1.21 1.65 6.03
N LYS A 18 1.92 0.82 6.81
CA LYS A 18 3.23 1.19 7.39
C LYS A 18 4.29 1.47 6.33
N PHE A 19 4.25 0.74 5.21
CA PHE A 19 5.17 0.98 4.11
C PHE A 19 4.89 2.32 3.42
N GLY A 20 3.62 2.71 3.25
CA GLY A 20 3.25 4.04 2.77
C GLY A 20 3.73 5.17 3.69
N GLU A 21 3.60 5.00 5.00
CA GLU A 21 4.15 5.92 6.00
C GLU A 21 5.68 6.03 5.88
N HIS A 22 6.36 4.89 5.73
CA HIS A 22 7.80 4.85 5.54
C HIS A 22 8.26 5.57 4.26
N VAL A 23 7.55 5.39 3.14
CA VAL A 23 7.82 6.11 1.88
C VAL A 23 7.69 7.62 2.07
N ASN A 24 6.63 8.07 2.75
CA ASN A 24 6.44 9.50 3.07
C ASN A 24 7.58 10.06 3.93
N HIS A 25 7.96 9.34 4.98
CA HIS A 25 9.03 9.75 5.88
C HIS A 25 10.39 9.80 5.15
N ASN A 26 10.70 8.78 4.35
CA ASN A 26 11.95 8.73 3.60
C ASN A 26 12.03 9.85 2.56
N ALA A 27 10.95 10.15 1.84
CA ALA A 27 10.90 11.26 0.89
C ALA A 27 11.20 12.61 1.56
N ALA A 28 10.61 12.86 2.74
CA ALA A 28 10.90 14.07 3.52
C ALA A 28 12.37 14.13 3.94
N ASN A 29 12.94 13.03 4.44
CA ASN A 29 14.35 12.97 4.83
C ASN A 29 15.30 13.19 3.66
N LEU A 30 14.96 12.69 2.47
CA LEU A 30 15.74 12.92 1.26
C LEU A 30 15.76 14.40 0.88
N VAL A 31 14.59 15.07 0.89
CA VAL A 31 14.51 16.50 0.56
C VAL A 31 15.34 17.36 1.52
N VAL A 32 15.32 17.05 2.82
CA VAL A 32 16.12 17.76 3.84
C VAL A 32 17.63 17.64 3.60
N GLN A 33 18.09 16.56 2.97
CA GLN A 33 19.51 16.33 2.70
C GLN A 33 20.00 16.96 1.38
N LEU A 34 19.10 17.56 0.59
CA LEU A 34 19.47 18.14 -0.69
C LEU A 34 20.13 19.52 -0.49
N PRO A 35 21.12 19.87 -1.32
CA PRO A 35 21.74 21.19 -1.29
C PRO A 35 20.79 22.25 -1.83
N ASP A 36 20.78 23.44 -1.21
CA ASP A 36 20.00 24.61 -1.64
C ASP A 36 20.54 25.19 -2.96
N THR A 37 20.14 24.56 -4.05
CA THR A 37 20.58 24.82 -5.42
C THR A 37 19.45 24.44 -6.38
N HIS A 38 19.46 25.00 -7.59
CA HIS A 38 18.50 24.61 -8.63
C HIS A 38 18.49 23.09 -8.91
N PHE A 39 19.65 22.43 -8.79
CA PHE A 39 19.72 20.97 -8.93
C PHE A 39 19.04 20.27 -7.75
N GLY A 40 19.25 20.75 -6.52
CA GLY A 40 18.54 20.28 -5.33
C GLY A 40 17.03 20.43 -5.45
N ASP A 41 16.55 21.59 -5.91
CA ASP A 41 15.12 21.82 -6.17
C ASP A 41 14.55 20.85 -7.19
N HIS A 42 15.27 20.63 -8.29
CA HIS A 42 14.88 19.66 -9.31
C HIS A 42 14.81 18.23 -8.75
N CYS A 43 15.79 17.84 -7.92
CA CYS A 43 15.77 16.56 -7.22
C CYS A 43 14.60 16.44 -6.24
N ALA A 44 14.29 17.50 -5.47
CA ALA A 44 13.18 17.52 -4.54
C ALA A 44 11.84 17.34 -5.26
N ALA A 45 11.64 18.04 -6.38
CA ALA A 45 10.44 17.88 -7.21
C ALA A 45 10.29 16.45 -7.74
N ARG A 46 11.41 15.81 -8.17
CA ARG A 46 11.39 14.41 -8.61
C ARG A 46 11.05 13.43 -7.48
N VAL A 47 11.61 13.66 -6.28
CA VAL A 47 11.29 12.85 -5.09
C VAL A 47 9.80 12.95 -4.75
N GLU A 48 9.22 14.15 -4.82
CA GLU A 48 7.80 14.37 -4.54
C GLU A 48 6.90 13.61 -5.53
N VAL A 49 7.19 13.70 -6.83
CA VAL A 49 6.43 12.97 -7.86
C VAL A 49 6.48 11.45 -7.63
N LEU A 50 7.67 10.90 -7.36
CA LEU A 50 7.86 9.47 -7.11
C LEU A 50 7.15 9.02 -5.82
N LYS A 51 7.19 9.84 -4.76
CA LYS A 51 6.48 9.59 -3.51
C LYS A 51 4.97 9.49 -3.75
N ILE A 52 4.39 10.45 -4.47
CA ILE A 52 2.95 10.46 -4.80
C ILE A 52 2.58 9.19 -5.57
N GLU A 53 3.36 8.83 -6.58
CA GLU A 53 3.10 7.64 -7.39
C GLU A 53 3.16 6.36 -6.55
N GLN A 54 4.19 6.19 -5.73
CA GLN A 54 4.35 5.00 -4.89
C GLN A 54 3.26 4.89 -3.83
N VAL A 55 2.95 5.98 -3.12
CA VAL A 55 1.88 6.01 -2.12
C VAL A 55 0.53 5.72 -2.78
N GLY A 56 0.26 6.27 -3.96
CA GLY A 56 -0.95 5.98 -4.73
C GLY A 56 -1.09 4.48 -5.06
N ARG A 57 -0.02 3.83 -5.54
CA ARG A 57 -0.02 2.38 -5.80
C ARG A 57 -0.28 1.57 -4.53
N ILE A 58 0.33 1.95 -3.40
CA ILE A 58 0.12 1.32 -2.09
C ILE A 58 -1.34 1.44 -1.66
N GLN A 59 -1.95 2.61 -1.83
CA GLN A 59 -3.36 2.84 -1.53
C GLN A 59 -4.28 1.98 -2.40
N THR A 60 -4.00 1.90 -3.71
CA THR A 60 -4.76 1.03 -4.62
C THR A 60 -4.69 -0.43 -4.20
N LEU A 61 -3.50 -0.96 -3.91
CA LEU A 61 -3.34 -2.34 -3.45
C LEU A 61 -4.02 -2.59 -2.11
N THR A 62 -3.93 -1.62 -1.19
CA THR A 62 -4.61 -1.68 0.10
C THR A 62 -6.12 -1.80 -0.07
N ALA A 63 -6.72 -0.98 -0.93
CA ALA A 63 -8.15 -1.01 -1.21
C ALA A 63 -8.58 -2.34 -1.86
N GLN A 64 -7.76 -2.90 -2.76
CA GLN A 64 -8.02 -4.22 -3.36
C GLN A 64 -7.99 -5.33 -2.30
N LEU A 65 -7.03 -5.30 -1.38
CA LEU A 65 -6.96 -6.27 -0.29
C LEU A 65 -8.10 -6.12 0.73
N GLU A 66 -8.52 -4.89 1.03
CA GLU A 66 -9.69 -4.62 1.86
C GLU A 66 -10.96 -5.19 1.22
N ASN A 67 -11.13 -4.99 -0.09
CA ASN A 67 -12.25 -5.58 -0.83
C ASN A 67 -12.19 -7.12 -0.80
N TRP A 68 -11.03 -7.72 -1.08
CA TRP A 68 -10.89 -9.18 -1.07
C TRP A 68 -11.15 -9.79 0.31
N ARG A 69 -10.69 -9.13 1.38
CA ARG A 69 -10.99 -9.52 2.76
C ARG A 69 -12.49 -9.61 3.01
N ASP A 70 -13.26 -8.68 2.47
CA ASP A 70 -14.70 -8.58 2.69
C ASP A 70 -15.49 -9.60 1.84
N GLN A 71 -14.94 -10.00 0.69
CA GLN A 71 -15.51 -11.06 -0.17
C GLN A 71 -15.29 -12.48 0.38
N LEU A 72 -14.16 -12.76 1.04
CA LEU A 72 -13.83 -14.11 1.53
C LEU A 72 -14.91 -14.75 2.44
N PRO A 73 -15.52 -14.05 3.42
CA PRO A 73 -16.63 -14.59 4.20
C PRO A 73 -17.90 -14.86 3.37
N GLN A 74 -18.09 -14.15 2.25
CA GLN A 74 -19.24 -14.35 1.37
C GLN A 74 -19.06 -15.59 0.49
N GLU A 75 -17.87 -15.78 -0.09
CA GLU A 75 -17.52 -16.99 -0.83
C GLU A 75 -17.63 -18.24 0.04
N ARG A 76 -17.11 -18.21 1.28
CA ARG A 76 -17.22 -19.34 2.21
C ARG A 76 -18.67 -19.71 2.53
N ARG A 77 -19.55 -18.71 2.71
CA ARG A 77 -20.98 -18.95 2.96
C ARG A 77 -21.67 -19.59 1.75
N GLN A 78 -21.34 -19.14 0.54
CA GLN A 78 -21.85 -19.73 -0.71
C GLN A 78 -21.33 -21.15 -0.93
N CYS A 79 -20.06 -21.44 -0.65
CA CYS A 79 -19.55 -22.81 -0.76
C CYS A 79 -20.29 -23.76 0.18
N VAL A 80 -20.57 -23.35 1.42
CA VAL A 80 -21.32 -24.18 2.38
C VAL A 80 -22.74 -24.45 1.89
N SER A 81 -23.45 -23.46 1.34
CA SER A 81 -24.83 -23.66 0.86
C SER A 81 -24.94 -24.61 -0.34
N HIS A 82 -23.89 -24.75 -1.16
CA HIS A 82 -23.89 -25.67 -2.31
C HIS A 82 -23.47 -27.11 -1.94
N HIS A 83 -23.06 -27.35 -0.69
CA HIS A 83 -22.65 -28.68 -0.20
C HIS A 83 -23.65 -29.31 0.79
N VAL A 84 -24.88 -28.76 0.90
CA VAL A 84 -25.97 -29.32 1.72
C VAL A 84 -26.95 -30.08 0.84
#